data_AF-A0A7K2XBS1-F1
#
_entry.id   AF-A0A7K2XBS1-F1
#
_cell.length_a   1.000
_cell.length_b   1.000
_cell.length_c   1.000
_cell.angle_alpha   90.00
_cell.angle_beta   90.00
_cell.angle_gamma   90.00
#
_symmetry.space_group_name_H-M   'P 1'
#
loop_
_entity.id
_entity.type
_entity.pdbx_description
1 polymer ?
#
loop_
_entity_poly.entity_id
_entity_poly.type
_entity_poly.pdbx_seq_one_letter_code
_entity_poly.pdbx_strand_id
1 'polypeptide(L)'
;MPTPPEDRALSPYTGWTRAHWEAAADRLLLGVRPFASPRHGLIGLPGPRPSWSGPRSDGLEGWARTFLLAALRVAGDRGADPHGH
;
A
#
# COMPACT_ATOMS: atom_id res chain seq x y z
N MET A 1 9.38 6.53 -5.43
CA MET A 1 9.96 5.42 -6.22
C MET A 1 9.70 5.67 -7.70
N PRO A 2 10.73 5.67 -8.57
CA PRO A 2 10.54 5.77 -10.02
C PRO A 2 9.73 4.57 -10.52
N THR A 3 8.92 4.78 -11.56
CA THR A 3 8.20 3.66 -12.20
C THR A 3 9.22 2.84 -12.98
N PRO A 4 9.25 1.50 -12.82
CA PRO A 4 10.10 0.65 -13.65
C PRO A 4 9.81 0.85 -15.14
N PRO A 5 10.79 0.60 -16.03
CA PRO A 5 10.52 0.58 -17.46
C PRO A 5 9.58 -0.58 -17.81
N GLU A 6 8.73 -0.37 -18.81
CA GLU A 6 7.83 -1.41 -19.32
C GLU A 6 8.60 -2.57 -19.96
N ASP A 7 8.12 -3.80 -19.77
CA ASP A 7 8.58 -4.99 -20.46
C ASP A 7 7.42 -5.61 -21.25
N ARG A 8 7.38 -5.29 -22.55
CA ARG A 8 6.36 -5.77 -23.49
C ARG A 8 6.62 -7.20 -23.97
N ALA A 9 7.78 -7.78 -23.69
CA ALA A 9 8.02 -9.20 -23.96
C ALA A 9 7.37 -10.07 -22.87
N LEU A 10 7.52 -9.67 -21.59
CA LEU A 10 6.93 -10.39 -20.46
C LEU A 10 5.44 -10.07 -20.25
N SER A 11 5.01 -8.84 -20.54
CA SER A 11 3.61 -8.40 -20.45
C SER A 11 3.21 -7.60 -21.70
N PRO A 12 2.72 -8.26 -22.76
CA PRO A 12 2.50 -7.61 -24.06
C PRO A 12 1.54 -6.42 -24.04
N TYR A 13 0.47 -6.52 -23.24
CA TYR A 13 -0.62 -5.54 -23.27
C TYR A 13 -0.39 -4.33 -22.37
N THR A 14 0.24 -4.49 -21.20
CA THR A 14 0.46 -3.38 -20.25
C THR A 14 1.93 -3.01 -20.10
N GLY A 15 2.86 -3.90 -20.42
CA GLY A 15 4.27 -3.74 -20.08
C GLY A 15 4.57 -3.92 -18.59
N TRP A 16 3.55 -4.15 -17.76
CA TRP A 16 3.71 -4.22 -16.32
C TRP A 16 4.15 -5.60 -15.88
N THR A 17 5.27 -5.61 -15.18
CA THR A 17 5.87 -6.76 -14.53
C THR A 17 5.61 -6.73 -13.03
N ARG A 18 6.08 -7.74 -12.31
CA ARG A 18 6.08 -7.77 -10.84
C ARG A 18 6.65 -6.50 -10.21
N ALA A 19 7.74 -5.96 -10.77
CA ALA A 19 8.38 -4.75 -10.26
C ALA A 19 7.45 -3.53 -10.27
N HIS A 20 6.51 -3.46 -11.22
CA HIS A 20 5.53 -2.37 -11.27
C HIS A 20 4.53 -2.48 -10.11
N TRP A 21 4.09 -3.69 -9.80
CA TRP A 21 3.18 -3.96 -8.69
C TRP A 21 3.85 -3.76 -7.33
N GLU A 22 5.11 -4.14 -7.18
CA GLU A 22 5.90 -3.85 -5.98
C GLU A 22 6.07 -2.35 -5.77
N ALA A 23 6.45 -1.61 -6.83
CA ALA A 23 6.56 -0.15 -6.77
C ALA A 23 5.22 0.53 -6.46
N ALA A 24 4.10 0.01 -6.97
CA ALA A 24 2.77 0.50 -6.65
C ALA A 24 2.40 0.24 -5.18
N ALA A 25 2.67 -0.97 -4.67
CA ALA A 25 2.46 -1.32 -3.27
C ALA A 25 3.28 -0.41 -2.34
N ASP A 26 4.56 -0.21 -2.64
CA ASP A 26 5.45 0.65 -1.86
C ASP A 26 4.94 2.10 -1.85
N ARG A 27 4.45 2.63 -2.97
CA ARG A 27 3.85 3.97 -3.03
C ARG A 27 2.59 4.08 -2.20
N LEU A 28 1.70 3.09 -2.24
CA LEU A 28 0.47 3.09 -1.44
C LEU A 28 0.79 3.06 0.05
N LEU A 29 1.68 2.15 0.48
CA LEU A 29 2.08 2.01 1.88
C LEU A 29 2.79 3.26 2.41
N LEU A 30 3.72 3.83 1.64
CA LEU A 30 4.40 5.07 2.01
C LEU A 30 3.43 6.26 2.07
N GLY A 31 2.49 6.32 1.11
CA GLY A 31 1.53 7.42 0.99
C GLY A 31 0.55 7.51 2.17
N VAL A 32 0.25 6.39 2.84
CA VAL A 32 -0.68 6.39 3.98
C VAL A 32 -0.03 6.74 5.32
N ARG A 33 1.30 6.69 5.44
CA ARG A 33 2.03 6.86 6.71
C ARG A 33 1.70 8.15 7.46
N PRO A 34 1.55 9.32 6.79
CA PRO A 34 1.21 10.57 7.49
C PRO A 34 -0.17 10.54 8.17
N PHE A 35 -1.04 9.61 7.79
CA PHE A 35 -2.41 9.49 8.30
C PHE A 35 -2.54 8.41 9.38
N ALA A 36 -1.42 7.83 9.84
CA ALA A 36 -1.43 6.86 10.92
C ALA A 36 -1.73 7.54 12.26
N SER A 37 -2.59 6.90 13.05
CA SER A 37 -2.76 7.26 14.47
C SER A 37 -1.46 7.09 15.27
N PRO A 38 -1.29 7.75 16.45
CA PRO A 38 -0.04 7.71 17.21
C PRO A 38 0.48 6.33 17.59
N ARG A 39 -0.39 5.31 17.64
CA ARG A 39 -0.02 3.91 17.94
C ARG A 39 -0.18 2.97 16.73
N HIS A 40 -0.28 3.53 15.52
CA HIS A 40 -0.37 2.82 14.25
C HIS A 40 -1.53 1.80 14.13
N GLY A 41 -2.57 1.90 14.98
CA GLY A 41 -3.72 0.99 14.96
C GLY A 41 -4.87 1.45 14.05
N LEU A 42 -4.74 2.61 13.41
CA LEU A 42 -5.73 3.22 12.53
C LEU A 42 -5.02 4.03 11.46
N ILE A 43 -5.56 4.03 10.24
CA ILE A 43 -5.14 4.88 9.12
C ILE A 43 -6.33 5.77 8.72
N GLY A 44 -6.33 7.03 9.15
CA GLY A 44 -7.43 7.97 8.93
C GLY A 44 -7.21 8.83 7.69
N LEU A 45 -7.57 8.32 6.51
CA LEU A 45 -7.42 9.08 5.25
C LEU A 45 -8.32 10.33 5.23
N PRO A 46 -7.86 11.44 4.62
CA PRO A 46 -8.65 12.65 4.53
C PRO A 46 -9.85 12.47 3.59
N GLY A 47 -10.98 13.07 3.95
CA GLY A 47 -12.19 13.02 3.13
C GLY A 47 -13.30 13.89 3.72
N PRO A 48 -14.25 14.36 2.89
CA PRO A 48 -15.29 15.29 3.33
C PRO A 48 -16.36 14.65 4.25
N ARG A 49 -16.52 13.32 4.19
CA ARG A 49 -17.46 12.57 5.04
C ARG A 49 -16.92 11.16 5.34
N PRO A 50 -17.15 10.63 6.56
CA PRO A 50 -16.87 9.23 6.86
C PRO A 50 -17.85 8.30 6.13
N SER A 51 -17.53 7.01 6.10
CA SER A 51 -18.48 5.99 5.65
C SER A 51 -19.69 5.89 6.60
N TRP A 52 -20.69 5.12 6.19
CA TRP A 52 -21.85 4.78 7.02
C TRP A 52 -21.46 4.12 8.35
N SER A 53 -20.35 3.39 8.37
CA SER A 53 -19.84 2.70 9.58
C SER A 53 -19.05 3.62 10.51
N GLY A 54 -18.85 4.89 10.12
CA GLY A 54 -18.24 5.94 10.92
C GLY A 54 -16.70 5.94 10.89
N PRO A 55 -16.08 7.05 11.35
CA PRO A 55 -14.65 7.33 11.13
C PRO A 55 -13.71 6.32 11.81
N ARG A 56 -14.14 5.69 12.91
CA ARG A 56 -13.34 4.65 13.57
C ARG A 56 -13.28 3.38 12.73
N SER A 57 -14.39 2.99 12.11
CA SER A 57 -14.42 1.84 11.20
C SER A 57 -13.55 2.11 9.99
N ASP A 58 -13.64 3.30 9.39
CA ASP A 58 -12.80 3.71 8.25
C ASP A 58 -11.31 3.62 8.59
N GLY A 59 -10.93 4.07 9.79
CA GLY A 59 -9.55 3.97 10.27
C GLY A 59 -9.06 2.53 10.44
N LEU A 60 -9.91 1.64 10.96
CA LEU A 60 -9.61 0.20 11.09
C LEU A 60 -9.51 -0.46 9.72
N GLU A 61 -10.39 -0.07 8.80
CA GLU A 61 -10.41 -0.55 7.43
C GLU A 61 -9.13 -0.16 6.68
N GLY A 62 -8.68 1.08 6.85
CA GLY A 62 -7.39 1.56 6.33
C GLY A 62 -6.20 0.81 6.92
N TRP A 63 -6.21 0.55 8.23
CA TRP A 63 -5.19 -0.29 8.87
C TRP A 63 -5.19 -1.73 8.31
N ALA A 64 -6.35 -2.38 8.22
CA ALA A 64 -6.43 -3.77 7.76
C ALA A 64 -5.93 -3.96 6.33
N ARG A 65 -6.29 -3.06 5.40
CA ARG A 65 -5.82 -3.12 4.01
C ARG A 65 -4.32 -2.88 3.88
N THR A 66 -3.80 -1.92 4.63
CA THR A 66 -2.38 -1.56 4.56
C THR A 66 -1.52 -2.61 5.26
N PHE A 67 -1.95 -3.16 6.39
CA PHE A 67 -1.33 -4.31 7.03
C PHE A 67 -1.27 -5.52 6.09
N LEU A 68 -2.38 -5.89 5.44
CA LEU A 68 -2.41 -7.03 4.52
C LEU A 68 -1.46 -6.80 3.32
N LEU A 69 -1.45 -5.59 2.76
CA LEU A 69 -0.55 -5.23 1.67
C LEU A 69 0.92 -5.28 2.09
N ALA A 70 1.26 -4.74 3.27
CA ALA A 70 2.61 -4.79 3.83
C ALA A 70 3.07 -6.23 4.07
N ALA A 71 2.23 -7.06 4.69
CA ALA A 71 2.53 -8.45 4.95
C ALA A 71 2.85 -9.24 3.66
N LEU A 72 2.03 -9.06 2.62
CA LEU A 72 2.25 -9.71 1.32
C LEU A 72 3.50 -9.15 0.61
N ARG A 73 3.73 -7.84 0.68
CA ARG A 73 4.89 -7.18 0.04
C ARG A 73 6.22 -7.63 0.65
N VAL A 74 6.29 -7.75 1.99
CA VAL A 74 7.48 -8.19 2.72
C VAL A 74 7.71 -9.70 2.55
N ALA A 75 6.66 -10.51 2.69
CA ALA A 75 6.76 -11.95 2.48
C ALA A 75 7.15 -12.29 1.04
N GLY A 76 6.60 -11.56 0.05
CA GLY A 76 6.94 -11.70 -1.36
C GLY A 76 8.42 -11.43 -1.66
N ASP A 77 9.08 -10.61 -0.85
CA ASP A 77 10.50 -10.23 -0.97
C ASP A 77 11.40 -11.02 -0.02
N ARG A 78 10.96 -12.21 0.40
CA ARG A 78 11.70 -13.09 1.31
C ARG A 78 12.07 -12.40 2.64
N GLY A 79 11.20 -11.53 3.13
CA GLY A 79 11.40 -10.80 4.38
C GLY A 79 12.25 -9.53 4.24
N ALA A 80 12.71 -9.17 3.04
CA ALA A 80 13.36 -7.88 2.83
C ALA A 80 12.33 -6.74 2.96
N ASP A 81 12.68 -5.74 3.76
CA ASP A 81 11.85 -4.55 3.95
C ASP A 81 12.73 -3.29 4.00
N PRO A 82 13.11 -2.73 2.84
CA PRO A 82 13.93 -1.52 2.77
C PRO A 82 13.18 -0.25 3.20
N HIS A 83 11.86 -0.33 3.40
CA HIS A 83 11.02 0.83 3.70
C HIS A 83 10.48 0.84 5.13
N GLY A 84 10.56 -0.26 5.87
CA GLY A 84 10.03 -0.38 7.23
C GLY A 84 8.50 -0.27 7.23
N HIS A 85 7.83 -1.16 6.49
CA HIS A 85 6.37 -1.20 6.34
C HIS A 85 5.66 -1.83 7.54
#